data_AF-A0A0F0LTB6-F1
#
_entry.id   AF-A0A0F0LTB6-F1
#
_cell.length_a   1.000
_cell.length_b   1.000
_cell.length_c   1.000
_cell.angle_alpha   90.00
_cell.angle_beta   90.00
_cell.angle_gamma   90.00
#
_symmetry.space_group_name_H-M   'P 1'
#
loop_
_entity.id
_entity.type
_entity.pdbx_description
1 polymer ?
#
loop_
_entity_poly.entity_id
_entity_poly.type
_entity_poly.pdbx_seq_one_letter_code
_entity_poly.pdbx_strand_id
1 'polypeptide(L)'
;MNARTRIAAALAAVILLTTIATPAQADSYAPISGSGSTWSQNALDQWRKNVASNYGMTVNYSGTGSSAGRTDFINQTVDFAISEIPFQSKPEDGSAPEVPPVSYAYMPIVAGGTSLMYNLKIGGKRVTNLRLSGEVIAKIFTGQITKWNDPAVQADNPGLAMPDRTITPVYRSDGSGTSAQFTLWMSSQFPSIWTYGMRSQFPAVNPTFKGQNGSLGVAGYVSQDYGEGAITYVEYSYAMKSGFPVAKVLNKAGYFVEPTYQSVAVALLAATINPDLTQNLTGVYNNADARTYPMSSYSYMIVPTQTTKVFTTDKGKTLSTFANYMICEGQQQAAALGYSPLPMNLVQAASAVIAKIPGTVGAVDLNKCNNPTFKAGDSPSSNQLASTAPQPAACDKQGPTQCTSGTGGAQQATAGTGSGAVNNSGGTATSGTAGGTTGATGGTTSGGTSSTPVYDANGNLVSGAAAGGSGQSAVSSPFTLASDGWGAEQYLMLAAGVLLLAAVILPPTLIRRRRHHPGTRR
;
A
#
# COMPACT_ATOMS: atom_id res chain seq x y z
N MET A 1 -18.69 42.23 60.21
CA MET A 1 -17.92 41.02 59.84
C MET A 1 -16.97 40.68 60.97
N ASN A 2 -17.15 39.50 61.59
CA ASN A 2 -16.37 39.07 62.74
C ASN A 2 -14.94 38.69 62.31
N ALA A 3 -13.96 38.77 63.23
CA ALA A 3 -12.55 38.52 62.92
C ALA A 3 -12.29 37.18 62.22
N ARG A 4 -13.10 36.15 62.51
CA ARG A 4 -13.07 34.84 61.87
C ARG A 4 -13.42 34.87 60.38
N THR A 5 -14.34 35.75 59.96
CA THR A 5 -14.73 35.91 58.54
C THR A 5 -13.66 36.67 57.74
N ARG A 6 -12.88 37.53 58.38
CA ARG A 6 -11.75 38.24 57.74
C ARG A 6 -10.53 37.35 57.55
N ILE A 7 -10.24 36.45 58.50
CA ILE A 7 -9.14 35.48 58.42
C ILE A 7 -9.44 34.39 57.37
N ALA A 8 -10.69 33.89 57.30
CA ALA A 8 -11.09 32.94 56.26
C ALA A 8 -11.04 33.54 54.84
N ALA A 9 -11.43 34.81 54.68
CA ALA A 9 -11.33 35.51 53.40
C ALA A 9 -9.88 35.79 52.98
N ALA A 10 -8.99 36.09 53.94
CA ALA A 10 -7.57 36.29 53.68
C ALA A 10 -6.85 34.98 53.31
N LEU A 11 -7.18 33.86 53.96
CA LEU A 11 -6.65 32.54 53.60
C LEU A 11 -7.15 32.04 52.24
N ALA A 12 -8.42 32.29 51.89
CA ALA A 12 -8.94 31.97 50.56
C ALA A 12 -8.28 32.79 49.45
N ALA A 13 -7.97 34.08 49.71
CA ALA A 13 -7.25 34.92 48.75
C ALA A 13 -5.78 34.49 48.58
N VAL A 14 -5.11 34.05 49.64
CA VAL A 14 -3.71 33.56 49.56
C VAL A 14 -3.62 32.21 48.82
N ILE A 15 -4.59 31.30 49.02
CA ILE A 15 -4.62 30.02 48.28
C ILE A 15 -4.91 30.24 46.78
N LEU A 16 -5.71 31.26 46.43
CA LEU A 16 -6.00 31.61 45.03
C LEU A 16 -4.81 32.30 44.32
N LEU A 17 -3.89 32.93 45.06
CA LEU A 17 -2.69 33.60 44.54
C LEU A 17 -1.49 32.66 44.38
N THR A 18 -1.52 31.46 44.97
CA THR A 18 -0.45 30.46 44.86
C THR A 18 -0.65 29.42 43.73
N THR A 19 -1.80 29.41 43.06
CA THR A 19 -1.99 28.63 41.83
C THR A 19 -1.56 29.44 40.61
N ILE A 20 -0.28 29.79 40.54
CA ILE A 20 0.32 30.19 39.25
C ILE A 20 0.33 28.90 38.43
N ALA A 21 -0.68 28.73 37.56
CA ALA A 21 -0.65 27.66 36.59
C ALA A 21 0.62 27.86 35.76
N THR A 22 1.63 27.03 35.98
CA THR A 22 2.78 26.95 35.09
C THR A 22 2.20 26.66 33.71
N PRO A 23 2.42 27.52 32.69
CA PRO A 23 1.94 27.22 31.35
C PRO A 23 2.50 25.84 31.00
N ALA A 24 1.61 24.90 30.64
CA ALA A 24 2.05 23.61 30.13
C ALA A 24 2.95 23.92 28.92
N GLN A 25 4.25 23.70 29.06
CA GLN A 25 5.16 23.82 27.92
C GLN A 25 4.84 22.65 27.01
N ALA A 26 4.03 22.91 25.99
CA ALA A 26 3.93 22.00 24.86
C ALA A 26 5.34 21.83 24.30
N ASP A 27 5.76 20.58 24.09
CA ASP A 27 7.01 20.31 23.40
C ASP A 27 7.01 21.05 22.06
N SER A 28 8.00 21.93 21.87
CA SER A 28 8.15 22.65 20.60
C SER A 28 8.90 21.74 19.63
N TYR A 29 8.26 21.45 18.49
CA TYR A 29 8.85 20.69 17.39
C TYR A 29 9.10 21.61 16.20
N ALA A 30 10.36 21.73 15.79
CA ALA A 30 10.71 22.45 14.57
C ALA A 30 10.15 21.70 13.34
N PRO A 31 9.52 22.40 12.36
CA PRO A 31 9.06 21.76 11.14
C PRO A 31 10.20 21.09 10.37
N ILE A 32 9.95 19.91 9.85
CA ILE A 32 10.89 19.16 9.00
C ILE A 32 10.31 18.96 7.61
N SER A 33 11.17 18.95 6.60
CA SER A 33 10.81 18.65 5.21
C SER A 33 11.57 17.44 4.68
N GLY A 34 10.87 16.56 3.96
CA GLY A 34 11.47 15.46 3.24
C GLY A 34 10.95 15.34 1.81
N SER A 35 11.68 14.60 0.99
CA SER A 35 11.24 14.25 -0.36
C SER A 35 11.66 12.84 -0.76
N GLY A 36 11.13 12.35 -1.87
CA GLY A 36 11.58 11.12 -2.48
C GLY A 36 10.46 10.18 -2.83
N SER A 37 10.58 8.94 -2.38
CA SER A 37 9.75 7.83 -2.83
C SER A 37 8.24 8.08 -2.73
N THR A 38 7.54 7.81 -3.82
CA THR A 38 6.08 7.66 -3.84
C THR A 38 5.66 6.29 -3.30
N TRP A 39 6.58 5.31 -3.20
CA TRP A 39 6.30 3.96 -2.71
C TRP A 39 5.78 3.95 -1.28
N SER A 40 6.43 4.71 -0.39
CA SER A 40 6.05 4.83 1.02
C SER A 40 5.03 5.93 1.30
N GLN A 41 4.68 6.73 0.28
CA GLN A 41 3.99 8.01 0.49
C GLN A 41 2.62 7.83 1.17
N ASN A 42 1.84 6.80 0.83
CA ASN A 42 0.53 6.58 1.47
C ASN A 42 0.67 6.32 2.99
N ALA A 43 1.70 5.58 3.42
CA ALA A 43 1.99 5.38 4.84
C ALA A 43 2.43 6.69 5.52
N LEU A 44 3.37 7.41 4.89
CA LEU A 44 3.85 8.69 5.41
C LEU A 44 2.75 9.75 5.51
N ASP A 45 1.87 9.83 4.52
CA ASP A 45 0.75 10.76 4.52
C ASP A 45 -0.21 10.48 5.68
N GLN A 46 -0.43 9.20 6.02
CA GLN A 46 -1.21 8.85 7.21
C GLN A 46 -0.46 9.22 8.49
N TRP A 47 0.82 8.86 8.60
CA TRP A 47 1.60 9.09 9.81
C TRP A 47 1.83 10.57 10.10
N ARG A 48 2.11 11.38 9.08
CA ARG A 48 2.27 12.84 9.25
C ARG A 48 0.98 13.52 9.71
N LYS A 49 -0.19 13.03 9.26
CA LYS A 49 -1.49 13.49 9.78
C LYS A 49 -1.66 13.12 11.25
N ASN A 50 -1.35 11.88 11.61
CA ASN A 50 -1.46 11.42 12.99
C ASN A 50 -0.56 12.24 13.92
N VAL A 51 0.69 12.48 13.54
CA VAL A 51 1.60 13.23 14.42
C VAL A 51 1.33 14.73 14.46
N ALA A 52 0.78 15.31 13.40
CA ALA A 52 0.25 16.67 13.44
C ALA A 52 -0.90 16.78 14.46
N SER A 53 -1.82 15.81 14.46
CA SER A 53 -2.95 15.78 15.38
C SER A 53 -2.54 15.47 16.82
N ASN A 54 -1.68 14.47 17.03
CA ASN A 54 -1.41 13.91 18.36
C ASN A 54 -0.24 14.60 19.08
N TYR A 55 0.72 15.14 18.32
CA TYR A 55 1.96 15.69 18.87
C TYR A 55 2.20 17.15 18.44
N GLY A 56 1.36 17.72 17.56
CA GLY A 56 1.59 19.06 17.00
C GLY A 56 2.79 19.14 16.04
N MET A 57 3.31 18.00 15.56
CA MET A 57 4.48 17.97 14.67
C MET A 57 4.10 18.36 13.25
N THR A 58 4.90 19.23 12.62
CA THR A 58 4.78 19.53 11.19
C THR A 58 5.82 18.74 10.40
N VAL A 59 5.36 17.76 9.64
CA VAL A 59 6.18 16.97 8.72
C VAL A 59 5.71 17.21 7.29
N ASN A 60 6.52 17.95 6.54
CA ASN A 60 6.29 18.21 5.13
C ASN A 60 6.95 17.10 4.29
N TYR A 61 6.23 16.58 3.30
CA TYR A 61 6.77 15.53 2.43
C TYR A 61 6.32 15.72 0.97
N SER A 62 7.29 15.60 0.05
CA SER A 62 7.06 15.66 -1.40
C SER A 62 7.43 14.34 -2.06
N GLY A 63 6.42 13.61 -2.56
CA GLY A 63 6.62 12.39 -3.34
C GLY A 63 7.06 12.70 -4.77
N THR A 64 8.36 12.71 -5.01
CA THR A 64 9.02 13.09 -6.28
C THR A 64 9.76 11.94 -6.97
N GLY A 65 9.76 10.75 -6.36
CA GLY A 65 10.54 9.60 -6.81
C GLY A 65 11.84 9.46 -6.03
N SER A 66 12.27 8.22 -5.82
CA SER A 66 13.39 7.87 -4.95
C SER A 66 14.71 8.48 -5.41
N SER A 67 14.94 8.61 -6.72
CA SER A 67 16.15 9.27 -7.26
C SER A 67 16.14 10.78 -7.02
N ALA A 68 14.99 11.45 -7.16
CA ALA A 68 14.87 12.87 -6.85
C ALA A 68 15.12 13.14 -5.36
N GLY A 69 14.56 12.32 -4.47
CA GLY A 69 14.79 12.46 -3.02
C GLY A 69 16.25 12.31 -2.61
N ARG A 70 16.99 11.37 -3.23
CA ARG A 70 18.45 11.25 -3.00
C ARG A 70 19.19 12.49 -3.45
N THR A 71 18.85 13.04 -4.61
CA THR A 71 19.43 14.29 -5.12
C THR A 71 19.13 15.48 -4.20
N ASP A 72 17.89 15.61 -3.71
CA ASP A 72 17.50 16.67 -2.76
C ASP A 72 18.27 16.57 -1.45
N PHE A 73 18.50 15.35 -0.95
CA PHE A 73 19.31 15.11 0.24
C PHE A 73 20.78 15.51 0.02
N ILE A 74 21.39 15.11 -1.11
CA ILE A 74 22.76 15.49 -1.48
C ILE A 74 22.90 17.02 -1.55
N ASN A 75 21.90 17.70 -2.13
CA ASN A 75 21.86 19.15 -2.27
C ASN A 75 21.51 19.88 -0.96
N GLN A 76 21.20 19.14 0.12
CA GLN A 76 20.79 19.68 1.42
C GLN A 76 19.59 20.65 1.28
N THR A 77 18.60 20.31 0.44
CA THR A 77 17.36 21.08 0.29
C THR A 77 16.23 20.54 1.17
N VAL A 78 16.42 19.34 1.73
CA VAL A 78 15.50 18.64 2.63
C VAL A 78 16.23 18.12 3.86
N ASP A 79 15.47 17.89 4.94
CA ASP A 79 15.97 17.37 6.22
C ASP A 79 16.19 15.85 6.21
N PHE A 80 15.40 15.13 5.40
CA PHE A 80 15.52 13.69 5.18
C PHE A 80 15.02 13.33 3.78
N ALA A 81 15.39 12.14 3.30
CA ALA A 81 14.84 11.60 2.05
C ALA A 81 14.31 10.19 2.24
N ILE A 82 13.47 9.71 1.33
CA ILE A 82 12.96 8.34 1.36
C ILE A 82 13.23 7.65 0.03
N SER A 83 13.75 6.44 0.11
CA SER A 83 14.18 5.67 -1.04
C SER A 83 14.10 4.18 -0.78
N GLU A 84 13.91 3.41 -1.85
CA GLU A 84 13.99 1.96 -1.86
C GLU A 84 15.34 1.47 -2.42
N ILE A 85 16.14 2.40 -2.94
CA ILE A 85 17.46 2.18 -3.52
C ILE A 85 18.52 3.09 -2.89
N PRO A 86 19.73 2.59 -2.64
CA PRO A 86 20.75 3.34 -1.92
C PRO A 86 21.31 4.43 -2.84
N PHE A 87 22.30 5.18 -2.37
CA PHE A 87 23.02 6.09 -3.24
C PHE A 87 23.75 5.29 -4.32
N GLN A 88 23.63 5.74 -5.56
CA GLN A 88 24.12 5.02 -6.73
C GLN A 88 25.56 5.42 -7.04
N SER A 89 26.47 4.45 -6.98
CA SER A 89 27.87 4.66 -7.41
C SER A 89 28.02 4.80 -8.92
N LYS A 90 27.01 4.33 -9.68
CA LYS A 90 26.93 4.44 -11.15
C LYS A 90 25.48 4.77 -11.54
N PRO A 91 25.07 6.05 -11.49
CA PRO A 91 23.73 6.46 -11.89
C PRO A 91 23.42 6.08 -13.34
N GLU A 92 22.17 5.74 -13.60
CA GLU A 92 21.71 5.26 -14.91
C GLU A 92 21.63 6.36 -15.97
N ASP A 93 21.52 7.62 -15.55
CA ASP A 93 21.50 8.80 -16.41
C ASP A 93 22.90 9.28 -16.81
N GLY A 94 23.96 8.60 -16.36
CA GLY A 94 25.35 8.95 -16.63
C GLY A 94 25.90 10.11 -15.79
N SER A 95 25.14 10.57 -14.78
CA SER A 95 25.62 11.55 -13.82
C SER A 95 26.77 11.02 -12.95
N ALA A 96 27.45 11.93 -12.24
CA ALA A 96 28.52 11.56 -11.33
C ALA A 96 27.99 10.67 -10.18
N PRO A 97 28.83 9.79 -9.61
CA PRO A 97 28.44 8.97 -8.46
C PRO A 97 27.75 9.80 -7.38
N GLU A 98 26.65 9.29 -6.85
CA GLU A 98 25.90 9.95 -5.79
C GLU A 98 26.70 9.87 -4.47
N VAL A 99 27.37 10.96 -4.12
CA VAL A 99 28.17 11.08 -2.90
C VAL A 99 27.60 12.19 -2.01
N PRO A 100 26.83 11.85 -0.98
CA PRO A 100 26.32 12.84 -0.04
C PRO A 100 27.48 13.58 0.66
N PRO A 101 27.42 14.92 0.77
CA PRO A 101 28.48 15.72 1.39
C PRO A 101 28.44 15.69 2.93
N VAL A 102 27.51 14.93 3.52
CA VAL A 102 27.24 14.88 4.96
C VAL A 102 27.11 13.43 5.41
N SER A 103 27.47 13.14 6.66
CA SER A 103 27.24 11.81 7.25
C SER A 103 25.74 11.50 7.34
N TYR A 104 25.38 10.27 6.99
CA TYR A 104 24.00 9.80 6.95
C TYR A 104 23.88 8.34 7.40
N ALA A 105 22.66 7.86 7.54
CA ALA A 105 22.35 6.45 7.73
C ALA A 105 21.03 6.09 7.02
N TYR A 106 20.89 4.82 6.61
CA TYR A 106 19.64 4.26 6.12
C TYR A 106 18.83 3.69 7.28
N MET A 107 17.58 4.11 7.42
CA MET A 107 16.67 3.67 8.46
C MET A 107 15.44 2.99 7.83
N PRO A 108 15.22 1.69 8.01
CA PRO A 108 13.99 1.03 7.60
C PRO A 108 12.76 1.71 8.23
N ILE A 109 11.72 1.98 7.44
CA ILE A 109 10.51 2.65 7.93
C ILE A 109 9.23 1.83 7.78
N VAL A 110 9.10 1.04 6.71
CA VAL A 110 7.94 0.18 6.46
C VAL A 110 8.28 -0.90 5.44
N ALA A 111 7.61 -2.05 5.53
CA ALA A 111 7.70 -3.14 4.57
C ALA A 111 6.47 -3.20 3.66
N GLY A 112 6.56 -3.87 2.53
CA GLY A 112 5.46 -3.96 1.57
C GLY A 112 5.80 -4.83 0.37
N GLY A 113 4.80 -5.10 -0.46
CA GLY A 113 4.95 -5.82 -1.71
C GLY A 113 4.78 -4.90 -2.90
N THR A 114 5.72 -4.97 -3.85
CA THR A 114 5.53 -4.41 -5.19
C THR A 114 4.56 -5.33 -5.94
N SER A 115 3.34 -4.85 -6.14
CA SER A 115 2.21 -5.58 -6.70
C SER A 115 2.06 -5.38 -8.21
N LEU A 116 1.32 -6.27 -8.86
CA LEU A 116 0.99 -6.16 -10.28
C LEU A 116 -0.47 -5.76 -10.44
N MET A 117 -0.77 -4.46 -10.35
CA MET A 117 -2.12 -3.94 -10.55
C MET A 117 -2.50 -4.01 -12.03
N TYR A 118 -3.71 -4.47 -12.34
CA TYR A 118 -4.16 -4.66 -13.71
C TYR A 118 -5.64 -4.29 -13.91
N ASN A 119 -6.00 -4.03 -15.16
CA ASN A 119 -7.38 -3.81 -15.58
C ASN A 119 -7.68 -4.72 -16.76
N LEU A 120 -8.43 -5.79 -16.51
CA LEU A 120 -8.79 -6.79 -17.52
C LEU A 120 -10.24 -7.19 -17.35
N LYS A 121 -10.95 -7.37 -18.47
CA LYS A 121 -12.33 -7.87 -18.47
C LYS A 121 -12.46 -9.13 -19.33
N ILE A 122 -13.34 -10.03 -18.92
CA ILE A 122 -13.80 -11.18 -19.71
C ILE A 122 -15.33 -11.11 -19.73
N GLY A 123 -15.93 -11.13 -20.92
CA GLY A 123 -17.39 -10.99 -21.07
C GLY A 123 -17.94 -9.71 -20.42
N GLY A 124 -17.20 -8.60 -20.49
CA GLY A 124 -17.56 -7.31 -19.89
C GLY A 124 -17.41 -7.22 -18.36
N LYS A 125 -17.02 -8.31 -17.68
CA LYS A 125 -16.80 -8.34 -16.23
C LYS A 125 -15.32 -8.25 -15.89
N ARG A 126 -14.97 -7.44 -14.88
CA ARG A 126 -13.59 -7.31 -14.40
C ARG A 126 -13.10 -8.64 -13.84
N VAL A 127 -11.90 -9.05 -14.28
CA VAL A 127 -11.15 -10.17 -13.70
C VAL A 127 -10.49 -9.69 -12.41
N THR A 128 -10.66 -10.42 -11.31
CA THR A 128 -10.15 -10.04 -9.97
C THR A 128 -9.21 -11.07 -9.36
N ASN A 129 -9.00 -12.20 -10.02
CA ASN A 129 -8.26 -13.36 -9.51
C ASN A 129 -7.13 -13.82 -10.46
N LEU A 130 -6.56 -12.89 -11.23
CA LEU A 130 -5.49 -13.18 -12.19
C LEU A 130 -4.25 -13.74 -11.50
N ARG A 131 -3.59 -14.69 -12.15
CA ARG A 131 -2.34 -15.33 -11.73
C ARG A 131 -1.27 -15.11 -12.76
N LEU A 132 -0.04 -14.84 -12.32
CA LEU A 132 1.11 -14.72 -13.21
C LEU A 132 2.34 -15.37 -12.58
N SER A 133 3.01 -16.22 -13.34
CA SER A 133 4.33 -16.72 -13.03
C SER A 133 5.38 -15.65 -13.31
N GLY A 134 6.54 -15.74 -12.63
CA GLY A 134 7.56 -14.72 -12.79
C GLY A 134 8.16 -14.63 -14.20
N GLU A 135 8.24 -15.76 -14.91
CA GLU A 135 8.65 -15.80 -16.31
C GLU A 135 7.66 -15.05 -17.22
N VAL A 136 6.35 -15.25 -17.02
CA VAL A 136 5.30 -14.52 -17.74
C VAL A 136 5.38 -13.02 -17.46
N ILE A 137 5.58 -12.63 -16.20
CA ILE A 137 5.77 -11.21 -15.82
C ILE A 137 6.98 -10.61 -16.56
N ALA A 138 8.13 -11.29 -16.54
CA ALA A 138 9.34 -10.82 -17.22
C ALA A 138 9.13 -10.71 -18.74
N LYS A 139 8.41 -11.65 -19.36
CA LYS A 139 8.09 -11.60 -20.80
C LYS A 139 7.10 -10.49 -21.15
N ILE A 140 6.13 -10.19 -20.29
CA ILE A 140 5.21 -9.05 -20.47
C ILE A 140 6.01 -7.74 -20.45
N PHE A 141 6.85 -7.55 -19.43
CA PHE A 141 7.61 -6.31 -19.25
C PHE A 141 8.88 -6.20 -20.13
N THR A 142 9.19 -7.23 -20.92
CA THR A 142 10.15 -7.17 -22.04
C THR A 142 9.48 -7.12 -23.42
N GLY A 143 8.15 -7.12 -23.47
CA GLY A 143 7.38 -7.05 -24.71
C GLY A 143 7.36 -8.35 -25.53
N GLN A 144 7.82 -9.47 -24.97
CA GLN A 144 7.79 -10.79 -25.61
C GLN A 144 6.38 -11.40 -25.58
N ILE A 145 5.60 -11.14 -24.52
CA ILE A 145 4.17 -11.46 -24.44
C ILE A 145 3.39 -10.16 -24.59
N THR A 146 2.54 -10.08 -25.63
CA THR A 146 1.83 -8.85 -26.01
C THR A 146 0.32 -8.96 -25.94
N LYS A 147 -0.25 -10.16 -25.71
CA LYS A 147 -1.69 -10.41 -25.64
C LYS A 147 -2.05 -11.25 -24.42
N TRP A 148 -3.22 -10.97 -23.84
CA TRP A 148 -3.71 -11.65 -22.63
C TRP A 148 -4.06 -13.12 -22.87
N ASN A 149 -4.39 -13.53 -24.09
CA ASN A 149 -4.63 -14.93 -24.48
C ASN A 149 -3.36 -15.69 -24.88
N ASP A 150 -2.17 -15.15 -24.63
CA ASP A 150 -0.92 -15.87 -24.86
C ASP A 150 -0.94 -17.22 -24.11
N PRO A 151 -0.47 -18.32 -24.73
CA PRO A 151 -0.52 -19.66 -24.12
C PRO A 151 0.13 -19.73 -22.73
N ALA A 152 1.18 -18.96 -22.46
CA ALA A 152 1.83 -18.95 -21.15
C ALA A 152 0.96 -18.26 -20.09
N VAL A 153 0.25 -17.18 -20.45
CA VAL A 153 -0.71 -16.51 -19.56
C VAL A 153 -1.92 -17.41 -19.30
N GLN A 154 -2.43 -18.09 -20.34
CA GLN A 154 -3.54 -19.04 -20.23
C GLN A 154 -3.16 -20.24 -19.34
N ALA A 155 -1.91 -20.71 -19.38
CA ALA A 155 -1.43 -21.80 -18.54
C ALA A 155 -1.43 -21.44 -17.05
N ASP A 156 -1.13 -20.19 -16.69
CA ASP A 156 -1.23 -19.70 -15.31
C ASP A 156 -2.69 -19.51 -14.84
N ASN A 157 -3.65 -19.43 -15.77
CA ASN A 157 -5.05 -19.10 -15.52
C ASN A 157 -6.04 -20.12 -16.13
N PRO A 158 -5.99 -21.40 -15.74
CA PRO A 158 -6.80 -22.46 -16.37
C PRO A 158 -8.31 -22.29 -16.17
N GLY A 159 -8.74 -21.50 -15.17
CA GLY A 159 -10.15 -21.21 -14.92
C GLY A 159 -10.71 -20.02 -15.70
N LEU A 160 -9.88 -19.32 -16.48
CA LEU A 160 -10.24 -18.12 -17.21
C LEU A 160 -10.09 -18.33 -18.72
N ALA A 161 -11.13 -18.02 -19.49
CA ALA A 161 -11.07 -17.91 -20.94
C ALA A 161 -10.41 -16.57 -21.30
N MET A 162 -9.09 -16.58 -21.43
CA MET A 162 -8.33 -15.33 -21.60
C MET A 162 -8.69 -14.63 -22.93
N PRO A 163 -8.96 -13.31 -22.91
CA PRO A 163 -9.44 -12.59 -24.08
C PRO A 163 -8.29 -12.27 -25.04
N ASP A 164 -8.59 -12.16 -26.34
CA ASP A 164 -7.66 -11.59 -27.34
C ASP A 164 -7.55 -10.06 -27.17
N ARG A 165 -6.98 -9.65 -26.04
CA ARG A 165 -6.76 -8.25 -25.66
C ARG A 165 -5.26 -7.97 -25.62
N THR A 166 -4.83 -6.91 -26.31
CA THR A 166 -3.46 -6.41 -26.21
C THR A 166 -3.13 -6.02 -24.77
N ILE A 167 -1.99 -6.50 -24.27
CA ILE A 167 -1.44 -6.07 -22.98
C ILE A 167 -0.81 -4.70 -23.15
N THR A 168 -1.14 -3.77 -22.25
CA THR A 168 -0.50 -2.46 -22.21
C THR A 168 0.32 -2.32 -20.92
N PRO A 169 1.62 -2.63 -20.93
CA PRO A 169 2.46 -2.37 -19.77
C PRO A 169 2.59 -0.87 -19.50
N VAL A 170 2.34 -0.49 -18.25
CA VAL A 170 2.45 0.88 -17.75
C VAL A 170 3.61 0.91 -16.78
N TYR A 171 4.59 1.77 -17.05
CA TYR A 171 5.84 1.87 -16.30
C TYR A 171 6.00 3.27 -15.69
N ARG A 172 6.88 3.37 -14.69
CA ARG A 172 7.24 4.64 -14.07
C ARG A 172 8.21 5.42 -14.96
N SER A 173 7.81 6.60 -15.42
CA SER A 173 8.64 7.46 -16.27
C SER A 173 9.68 8.26 -15.50
N ASP A 174 9.62 8.26 -14.17
CA ASP A 174 10.51 8.96 -13.25
C ASP A 174 11.49 8.00 -12.55
N GLY A 175 12.51 8.58 -11.92
CA GLY A 175 13.53 7.83 -11.17
C GLY A 175 12.95 7.19 -9.91
N SER A 176 12.58 5.93 -10.04
CA SER A 176 11.68 5.25 -9.12
C SER A 176 12.36 4.08 -8.40
N GLY A 177 12.24 4.07 -7.07
CA GLY A 177 12.63 2.93 -6.25
C GLY A 177 11.78 1.68 -6.54
N THR A 178 10.50 1.85 -6.87
CA THR A 178 9.60 0.77 -7.31
C THR A 178 10.11 0.10 -8.58
N SER A 179 10.54 0.89 -9.58
CA SER A 179 11.15 0.38 -10.81
C SER A 179 12.42 -0.40 -10.49
N ALA A 180 13.27 0.14 -9.63
CA ALA A 180 14.52 -0.50 -9.29
C ALA A 180 14.30 -1.83 -8.55
N GLN A 181 13.36 -1.89 -7.60
CA GLN A 181 13.01 -3.15 -6.93
C GLN A 181 12.44 -4.19 -7.91
N PHE A 182 11.52 -3.78 -8.78
CA PHE A 182 10.91 -4.66 -9.77
C PHE A 182 11.93 -5.21 -10.77
N THR A 183 12.79 -4.35 -11.30
CA THR A 183 13.82 -4.73 -12.27
C THR A 183 15.00 -5.47 -11.63
N LEU A 184 15.32 -5.21 -10.36
CA LEU A 184 16.28 -6.01 -9.59
C LEU A 184 15.76 -7.44 -9.41
N TRP A 185 14.48 -7.61 -9.05
CA TRP A 185 13.85 -8.93 -8.98
C TRP A 185 13.90 -9.64 -10.33
N MET A 186 13.50 -8.98 -11.43
CA MET A 186 13.60 -9.57 -12.77
C MET A 186 15.03 -9.93 -13.17
N SER A 187 15.99 -9.03 -12.92
CA SER A 187 17.40 -9.28 -13.22
C SER A 187 17.98 -10.44 -12.41
N SER A 188 17.53 -10.62 -11.17
CA SER A 188 18.01 -11.69 -10.30
C SER A 188 17.39 -13.04 -10.65
N GLN A 189 16.09 -13.06 -11.00
CA GLN A 189 15.32 -14.29 -11.15
C GLN A 189 15.20 -14.77 -12.60
N PHE A 190 15.23 -13.84 -13.56
CA PHE A 190 15.03 -14.11 -14.98
C PHE A 190 16.10 -13.43 -15.85
N PRO A 191 17.42 -13.65 -15.57
CA PRO A 191 18.51 -12.94 -16.27
C PRO A 191 18.59 -13.24 -17.78
N SER A 192 18.01 -14.36 -18.25
CA SER A 192 17.92 -14.69 -19.67
C SER A 192 16.81 -13.91 -20.40
N ILE A 193 15.88 -13.30 -19.67
CA ILE A 193 14.74 -12.53 -20.21
C ILE A 193 14.99 -11.04 -19.96
N TRP A 194 15.37 -10.67 -18.74
CA TRP A 194 15.67 -9.30 -18.34
C TRP A 194 17.18 -9.07 -18.26
N THR A 195 17.73 -8.45 -19.31
CA THR A 195 19.18 -8.21 -19.46
C THR A 195 19.62 -6.79 -19.09
N TYR A 196 18.67 -5.91 -18.71
CA TYR A 196 18.97 -4.51 -18.39
C TYR A 196 19.55 -4.32 -16.98
N GLY A 197 19.59 -5.35 -16.13
CA GLY A 197 20.00 -5.19 -14.73
C GLY A 197 18.97 -4.40 -13.90
N MET A 198 19.38 -3.95 -12.71
CA MET A 198 18.56 -3.03 -11.92
C MET A 198 18.45 -1.66 -12.61
N ARG A 199 17.23 -1.11 -12.63
CA ARG A 199 16.88 0.16 -13.27
C ARG A 199 15.86 0.96 -12.45
N SER A 200 16.27 2.10 -11.91
CA SER A 200 15.40 3.13 -11.33
C SER A 200 14.64 3.90 -12.41
N GLN A 201 15.27 4.11 -13.57
CA GLN A 201 14.66 4.62 -14.78
C GLN A 201 14.29 3.41 -15.63
N PHE A 202 13.01 3.03 -15.63
CA PHE A 202 12.59 1.87 -16.40
C PHE A 202 12.89 2.11 -17.89
N PRO A 203 13.60 1.18 -18.56
CA PRO A 203 14.02 1.39 -19.94
C PRO A 203 12.82 1.47 -20.88
N ALA A 204 12.95 2.23 -21.96
CA ALA A 204 11.97 2.25 -23.04
C ALA A 204 12.03 0.95 -23.86
N VAL A 205 11.55 -0.15 -23.26
CA VAL A 205 11.57 -1.51 -23.81
C VAL A 205 10.79 -1.60 -25.12
N ASN A 206 9.61 -0.97 -25.17
CA ASN A 206 8.72 -1.03 -26.31
C ASN A 206 7.95 0.30 -26.46
N PRO A 207 7.84 0.90 -27.66
CA PRO A 207 7.12 2.16 -27.87
C PRO A 207 5.64 2.15 -27.48
N THR A 208 5.02 0.98 -27.41
CA THR A 208 3.60 0.83 -27.03
C THR A 208 3.38 0.95 -25.52
N PHE A 209 4.42 0.76 -24.71
CA PHE A 209 4.34 0.88 -23.26
C PHE A 209 4.05 2.32 -22.86
N LYS A 210 3.39 2.50 -21.71
CA LYS A 210 2.94 3.82 -21.25
C LYS A 210 3.73 4.25 -20.02
N GLY A 211 4.55 5.28 -20.19
CA GLY A 211 5.24 5.92 -19.06
C GLY A 211 4.29 6.84 -18.31
N GLN A 212 4.24 6.72 -16.99
CA GLN A 212 3.50 7.64 -16.11
C GLN A 212 4.38 8.04 -14.93
N ASN A 213 4.21 9.29 -14.48
CA ASN A 213 4.98 9.82 -13.37
C ASN A 213 4.38 9.40 -12.02
N GLY A 214 5.22 8.86 -11.13
CA GLY A 214 4.84 8.50 -9.76
C GLY A 214 3.88 7.30 -9.67
N SER A 215 3.75 6.73 -8.47
CA SER A 215 2.84 5.60 -8.21
C SER A 215 1.37 5.95 -8.48
N LEU A 216 0.96 7.20 -8.19
CA LEU A 216 -0.40 7.67 -8.50
C LEU A 216 -0.65 7.74 -10.01
N GLY A 217 0.33 8.12 -10.82
CA GLY A 217 0.19 8.20 -12.27
C GLY A 217 -0.01 6.82 -12.90
N VAL A 218 0.84 5.84 -12.53
CA VAL A 218 0.73 4.47 -13.06
C VAL A 218 -0.56 3.79 -12.61
N ALA A 219 -0.92 3.87 -11.33
CA ALA A 219 -2.18 3.31 -10.82
C ALA A 219 -3.39 4.03 -11.41
N GLY A 220 -3.30 5.36 -11.52
CA GLY A 220 -4.30 6.21 -12.16
C GLY A 220 -4.61 5.76 -13.58
N TYR A 221 -3.59 5.59 -14.42
CA TYR A 221 -3.75 5.12 -15.81
C TYR A 221 -4.45 3.76 -15.88
N VAL A 222 -3.99 2.77 -15.10
CA VAL A 222 -4.59 1.43 -15.08
C VAL A 222 -6.06 1.49 -14.62
N SER A 223 -6.37 2.38 -13.68
CA SER A 223 -7.72 2.51 -13.10
C SER A 223 -8.76 3.20 -13.99
N GLN A 224 -8.38 3.74 -15.14
CA GLN A 224 -9.32 4.37 -16.07
C GLN A 224 -9.98 3.35 -17.00
N ASP A 225 -11.16 3.68 -17.54
CA ASP A 225 -11.87 2.84 -18.50
C ASP A 225 -11.08 2.59 -19.79
N TYR A 226 -10.33 3.58 -20.27
CA TYR A 226 -9.42 3.41 -21.41
C TYR A 226 -8.23 2.50 -21.09
N GLY A 227 -7.95 2.25 -19.81
CA GLY A 227 -6.87 1.41 -19.32
C GLY A 227 -7.18 -0.09 -19.40
N GLU A 228 -8.28 -0.51 -20.01
CA GLU A 228 -8.58 -1.93 -20.21
C GLU A 228 -7.47 -2.64 -20.99
N GLY A 229 -6.99 -3.77 -20.48
CA GLY A 229 -5.80 -4.49 -20.96
C GLY A 229 -4.49 -4.03 -20.33
N ALA A 230 -4.48 -2.98 -19.49
CA ALA A 230 -3.26 -2.47 -18.88
C ALA A 230 -2.82 -3.26 -17.64
N ILE A 231 -1.51 -3.28 -17.41
CA ILE A 231 -0.86 -3.84 -16.21
C ILE A 231 0.31 -2.94 -15.80
N THR A 232 0.48 -2.72 -14.50
CA THR A 232 1.61 -1.97 -13.95
C THR A 232 2.23 -2.68 -12.74
N TYR A 233 3.46 -2.30 -12.39
CA TYR A 233 4.05 -2.60 -11.10
C TYR A 233 3.86 -1.37 -10.19
N VAL A 234 3.23 -1.57 -9.04
CA VAL A 234 2.96 -0.48 -8.09
C VAL A 234 2.85 -1.06 -6.68
N GLU A 235 3.03 -0.22 -5.69
CA GLU A 235 2.87 -0.60 -4.30
C GLU A 235 1.43 -1.02 -4.03
N TYR A 236 1.29 -2.08 -3.25
CA TYR A 236 -0.03 -2.65 -2.96
C TYR A 236 -1.03 -1.64 -2.39
N SER A 237 -0.54 -0.64 -1.65
CA SER A 237 -1.34 0.46 -1.11
C SER A 237 -2.13 1.23 -2.18
N TYR A 238 -1.57 1.41 -3.39
CA TYR A 238 -2.26 2.12 -4.46
C TYR A 238 -3.36 1.27 -5.11
N ALA A 239 -3.13 -0.04 -5.28
CA ALA A 239 -4.16 -0.96 -5.78
C ALA A 239 -5.33 -1.07 -4.80
N MET A 240 -5.03 -1.17 -3.50
CA MET A 240 -6.01 -1.14 -2.41
C MET A 240 -6.84 0.16 -2.45
N LYS A 241 -6.17 1.31 -2.48
CA LYS A 241 -6.81 2.64 -2.46
C LYS A 241 -7.65 2.93 -3.71
N SER A 242 -7.25 2.40 -4.87
CA SER A 242 -7.98 2.56 -6.13
C SER A 242 -9.13 1.57 -6.31
N GLY A 243 -9.24 0.54 -5.47
CA GLY A 243 -10.27 -0.49 -5.62
C GLY A 243 -10.02 -1.44 -6.79
N PHE A 244 -8.75 -1.64 -7.18
CA PHE A 244 -8.36 -2.49 -8.31
C PHE A 244 -7.65 -3.78 -7.87
N PRO A 245 -7.79 -4.86 -8.66
CA PRO A 245 -7.15 -6.13 -8.35
C PRO A 245 -5.65 -6.10 -8.62
N VAL A 246 -4.94 -7.05 -8.02
CA VAL A 246 -3.53 -7.31 -8.28
C VAL A 246 -3.33 -8.77 -8.67
N ALA A 247 -2.40 -9.07 -9.56
CA ALA A 247 -2.12 -10.45 -9.90
C ALA A 247 -1.50 -11.18 -8.71
N LYS A 248 -1.95 -12.41 -8.45
CA LYS A 248 -1.24 -13.34 -7.57
C LYS A 248 0.03 -13.81 -8.29
N VAL A 249 1.15 -13.87 -7.57
CA VAL A 249 2.46 -14.18 -8.16
C VAL A 249 2.91 -15.56 -7.71
N LEU A 250 3.33 -16.39 -8.67
CA LEU A 250 3.87 -17.72 -8.37
C LEU A 250 5.16 -17.60 -7.56
N ASN A 251 5.18 -18.18 -6.37
CA ASN A 251 6.37 -18.30 -5.54
C ASN A 251 7.09 -19.64 -5.76
N LYS A 252 8.28 -19.78 -5.16
CA LYS A 252 9.12 -20.97 -5.33
C LYS A 252 8.50 -22.26 -4.81
N ALA A 253 7.56 -22.17 -3.87
CA ALA A 253 6.83 -23.33 -3.35
C ALA A 253 5.70 -23.80 -4.28
N GLY A 254 5.49 -23.12 -5.42
CA GLY A 254 4.44 -23.47 -6.38
C GLY A 254 3.06 -22.91 -6.00
N TYR A 255 2.99 -21.83 -5.23
CA TYR A 255 1.74 -21.15 -4.88
C TYR A 255 1.66 -19.75 -5.47
N PHE A 256 0.49 -19.37 -5.97
CA PHE A 256 0.19 -18.01 -6.39
C PHE A 256 -0.25 -17.17 -5.18
N VAL A 257 0.55 -16.19 -4.78
CA VAL A 257 0.38 -15.45 -3.53
C VAL A 257 0.18 -13.96 -3.79
N GLU A 258 -0.64 -13.31 -2.96
CA GLU A 258 -0.85 -11.86 -2.94
C GLU A 258 0.17 -11.14 -2.03
N PRO A 259 0.47 -9.86 -2.29
CA PRO A 259 1.33 -9.02 -1.44
C PRO A 259 0.64 -8.57 -0.13
N THR A 260 -0.04 -9.48 0.57
CA THR A 260 -0.64 -9.18 1.87
C THR A 260 0.45 -8.93 2.93
N TYR A 261 0.07 -8.22 4.00
CA TYR A 261 1.01 -7.90 5.07
C TYR A 261 1.66 -9.15 5.69
N GLN A 262 0.92 -10.26 5.81
CA GLN A 262 1.45 -11.53 6.32
C GLN A 262 2.44 -12.16 5.33
N SER A 263 2.08 -12.24 4.05
CA SER A 263 2.94 -12.84 3.02
C SER A 263 4.27 -12.11 2.88
N VAL A 264 4.23 -10.77 2.98
CA VAL A 264 5.41 -9.91 3.00
C VAL A 264 6.23 -10.11 4.28
N ALA A 265 5.59 -10.16 5.45
CA ALA A 265 6.27 -10.38 6.72
C ALA A 265 7.01 -11.72 6.76
N VAL A 266 6.40 -12.79 6.25
CA VAL A 266 7.04 -14.11 6.14
C VAL A 266 8.22 -14.06 5.16
N ALA A 267 8.04 -13.44 4.00
CA ALA A 267 9.09 -13.35 2.98
C ALA A 267 10.34 -12.61 3.50
N LEU A 268 10.14 -11.51 4.22
CA LEU A 268 11.22 -10.69 4.77
C LEU A 268 12.00 -11.34 5.94
N LEU A 269 11.55 -12.48 6.48
CA LEU A 269 12.39 -13.28 7.38
C LEU A 269 13.67 -13.78 6.69
N ALA A 270 13.65 -13.90 5.36
CA ALA A 270 14.81 -14.27 4.57
C ALA A 270 15.61 -13.06 4.03
N ALA A 271 15.22 -11.83 4.39
CA ALA A 271 15.98 -10.64 4.04
C ALA A 271 17.27 -10.57 4.87
N THR A 272 18.39 -10.25 4.22
CA THR A 272 19.64 -9.93 4.91
C THR A 272 19.80 -8.41 4.94
N ILE A 273 20.11 -7.88 6.12
CA ILE A 273 20.41 -6.46 6.31
C ILE A 273 21.93 -6.32 6.21
N ASN A 274 22.40 -5.56 5.22
CA ASN A 274 23.83 -5.29 5.05
C ASN A 274 24.36 -4.43 6.22
N PRO A 275 25.69 -4.37 6.47
CA PRO A 275 26.25 -3.54 7.55
C PRO A 275 25.88 -2.04 7.45
N ASP A 276 25.63 -1.54 6.25
CA ASP A 276 25.16 -0.17 5.98
C ASP A 276 23.63 -0.03 6.07
N LEU A 277 22.92 -1.08 6.49
CA LEU A 277 21.47 -1.20 6.62
C LEU A 277 20.68 -1.24 5.30
N THR A 278 21.38 -1.30 4.17
CA THR A 278 20.74 -1.56 2.88
C THR A 278 20.22 -3.00 2.79
N GLN A 279 19.20 -3.19 1.97
CA GLN A 279 18.51 -4.48 1.84
C GLN A 279 19.22 -5.41 0.86
N ASN A 280 19.41 -6.66 1.27
CA ASN A 280 19.68 -7.78 0.36
C ASN A 280 18.47 -8.73 0.37
N LEU A 281 17.77 -8.74 -0.76
CA LEU A 281 16.50 -9.46 -0.95
C LEU A 281 16.66 -10.78 -1.71
N THR A 282 17.88 -11.24 -2.01
CA THR A 282 18.08 -12.50 -2.76
C THR A 282 17.41 -13.69 -2.08
N GLY A 283 17.46 -13.77 -0.74
CA GLY A 283 16.77 -14.80 0.03
C GLY A 283 15.24 -14.67 0.02
N VAL A 284 14.72 -13.45 -0.22
CA VAL A 284 13.28 -13.15 -0.27
C VAL A 284 12.68 -13.64 -1.58
N TYR A 285 13.34 -13.36 -2.71
CA TYR A 285 12.84 -13.66 -4.05
C TYR A 285 12.57 -15.15 -4.30
N ASN A 286 13.36 -16.00 -3.63
CA ASN A 286 13.37 -17.45 -3.79
C ASN A 286 13.09 -18.18 -2.47
N ASN A 287 12.34 -17.55 -1.57
CA ASN A 287 11.95 -18.19 -0.31
C ASN A 287 11.04 -19.40 -0.60
N ALA A 288 11.36 -20.55 0.01
CA ALA A 288 10.65 -21.81 -0.20
C ALA A 288 9.42 -21.98 0.70
N ASP A 289 9.17 -21.07 1.64
CA ASP A 289 7.92 -21.05 2.40
C ASP A 289 6.74 -20.68 1.49
N ALA A 290 5.70 -21.51 1.50
CA ALA A 290 4.53 -21.37 0.63
C ALA A 290 3.77 -20.06 0.83
N ARG A 291 3.90 -19.41 1.99
CA ARG A 291 3.17 -18.18 2.33
C ARG A 291 3.80 -16.92 1.75
N THR A 292 4.97 -17.04 1.13
CA THR A 292 5.80 -15.88 0.78
C THR A 292 5.34 -15.19 -0.49
N TYR A 293 5.40 -13.86 -0.49
CA TYR A 293 5.25 -13.06 -1.72
C TYR A 293 6.64 -12.71 -2.31
N PRO A 294 6.94 -13.05 -3.59
CA PRO A 294 8.30 -12.95 -4.13
C PRO A 294 8.85 -11.52 -4.30
N MET A 295 8.00 -10.50 -4.45
CA MET A 295 8.43 -9.10 -4.63
C MET A 295 8.20 -8.28 -3.34
N SER A 296 8.58 -8.87 -2.21
CA SER A 296 8.55 -8.24 -0.89
C SER A 296 9.83 -7.45 -0.63
N SER A 297 9.69 -6.28 -0.03
CA SER A 297 10.80 -5.37 0.25
C SER A 297 10.50 -4.46 1.44
N TYR A 298 11.48 -3.64 1.83
CA TYR A 298 11.24 -2.51 2.73
C TYR A 298 11.79 -1.21 2.14
N SER A 299 11.18 -0.11 2.54
CA SER A 299 11.65 1.25 2.23
C SER A 299 12.46 1.79 3.40
N TYR A 300 13.39 2.70 3.11
CA TYR A 300 14.18 3.37 4.13
C TYR A 300 14.19 4.88 3.97
N MET A 301 14.25 5.52 5.13
CA MET A 301 14.54 6.93 5.27
C MET A 301 16.05 7.13 5.35
N ILE A 302 16.56 8.06 4.56
CA ILE A 302 17.93 8.54 4.61
C ILE A 302 17.94 9.69 5.61
N VAL A 303 18.60 9.48 6.75
CA VAL A 303 18.66 10.46 7.83
C VAL A 303 20.08 11.01 7.98
N PRO A 304 20.24 12.32 8.26
CA PRO A 304 21.53 12.88 8.60
C PRO A 304 21.98 12.42 10.00
N THR A 305 23.25 12.07 10.15
CA THR A 305 23.88 11.71 11.45
C THR A 305 24.79 12.81 12.00
N GLN A 306 24.73 13.98 11.38
CA GLN A 306 25.36 15.23 11.81
C GLN A 306 24.48 16.41 11.38
N THR A 307 24.65 17.58 12.00
CA THR A 307 23.96 18.79 11.55
C THR A 307 24.43 19.18 10.15
N THR A 308 23.54 19.78 9.37
CA THR A 308 23.81 20.21 7.99
C THR A 308 23.46 21.69 7.81
N LYS A 309 23.55 22.21 6.58
CA LYS A 309 23.11 23.57 6.25
C LYS A 309 21.64 23.82 6.62
N VAL A 310 20.79 22.80 6.50
CA VAL A 310 19.33 22.91 6.71
C VAL A 310 18.82 22.10 7.89
N PHE A 311 19.61 21.14 8.39
CA PHE A 311 19.24 20.24 9.47
C PHE A 311 19.93 20.60 10.79
N THR A 312 19.15 21.02 11.78
CA THR A 312 19.60 21.42 13.12
C THR A 312 19.26 20.35 14.17
N THR A 313 19.79 20.50 15.39
CA THR A 313 19.43 19.63 16.52
C THR A 313 17.93 19.67 16.85
N ASP A 314 17.27 20.84 16.73
CA ASP A 314 15.83 20.96 16.98
C ASP A 314 15.02 20.20 15.95
N LYS A 315 15.43 20.25 14.69
CA LYS A 315 14.84 19.43 13.62
C LYS A 315 15.13 17.95 13.83
N GLY A 316 16.30 17.60 14.36
CA GLY A 316 16.61 16.22 14.69
C GLY A 316 15.86 15.67 15.90
N LYS A 317 15.47 16.51 16.87
CA LYS A 317 14.46 16.16 17.88
C LYS A 317 13.12 15.80 17.22
N THR A 318 12.63 16.64 16.30
CA THR A 318 11.39 16.33 15.55
C THR A 318 11.54 15.05 14.71
N LEU A 319 12.62 14.90 13.95
CA LEU A 319 12.84 13.75 13.07
C LEU A 319 12.96 12.45 13.85
N SER A 320 13.72 12.43 14.94
CA SER A 320 13.84 11.24 15.81
C SER A 320 12.52 10.88 16.49
N THR A 321 11.74 11.86 16.94
CA THR A 321 10.40 11.62 17.51
C THR A 321 9.45 11.06 16.47
N PHE A 322 9.43 11.62 15.26
CA PHE A 322 8.65 11.08 14.15
C PHE A 322 9.12 9.69 13.75
N ALA A 323 10.43 9.42 13.75
CA ALA A 323 10.99 8.10 13.48
C ALA A 323 10.58 7.05 14.52
N ASN A 324 10.60 7.40 15.81
CA ASN A 324 10.08 6.55 16.87
C ASN A 324 8.60 6.21 16.65
N TYR A 325 7.80 7.21 16.30
CA TYR A 325 6.39 7.00 15.94
C TYR A 325 6.26 6.03 14.75
N MET A 326 7.02 6.25 13.66
CA MET A 326 6.95 5.43 12.45
C MET A 326 7.20 3.96 12.75
N ILE A 327 8.27 3.61 13.47
CA ILE A 327 8.66 2.20 13.68
C ILE A 327 7.92 1.49 14.82
N CYS A 328 7.14 2.25 15.59
CA CYS A 328 6.26 1.77 16.65
C CYS A 328 4.78 1.98 16.29
N GLU A 329 4.15 3.02 16.86
CA GLU A 329 2.71 3.29 16.75
C GLU A 329 2.20 3.33 15.31
N GLY A 330 2.98 3.90 14.39
CA GLY A 330 2.65 3.99 12.98
C GLY A 330 2.46 2.62 12.31
N GLN A 331 3.12 1.57 12.82
CA GLN A 331 3.05 0.22 12.26
C GLN A 331 1.66 -0.44 12.47
N GLN A 332 0.87 0.03 13.44
CA GLN A 332 -0.48 -0.48 13.69
C GLN A 332 -1.43 -0.29 12.49
N GLN A 333 -1.21 0.76 11.69
CA GLN A 333 -2.04 1.06 10.53
C GLN A 333 -1.49 0.45 9.22
N ALA A 334 -0.32 -0.18 9.23
CA ALA A 334 0.36 -0.62 8.01
C ALA A 334 -0.51 -1.57 7.19
N ALA A 335 -1.11 -2.58 7.82
CA ALA A 335 -1.97 -3.56 7.13
C ALA A 335 -3.16 -2.90 6.41
N ALA A 336 -3.86 -1.98 7.08
CA ALA A 336 -5.00 -1.25 6.51
C ALA A 336 -4.58 -0.33 5.35
N LEU A 337 -3.33 0.14 5.36
CA LEU A 337 -2.75 0.99 4.32
C LEU A 337 -2.15 0.18 3.16
N GLY A 338 -2.20 -1.15 3.19
CA GLY A 338 -1.60 -2.02 2.16
C GLY A 338 -0.08 -2.21 2.32
N TYR A 339 0.43 -2.08 3.54
CA TYR A 339 1.83 -2.31 3.91
C TYR A 339 1.96 -3.45 4.91
N SER A 340 3.18 -3.91 5.11
CA SER A 340 3.54 -4.87 6.16
C SER A 340 4.26 -4.16 7.31
N PRO A 341 3.83 -4.39 8.56
CA PRO A 341 4.57 -3.93 9.73
C PRO A 341 6.01 -4.44 9.75
N LEU A 342 6.96 -3.62 10.19
CA LEU A 342 8.36 -4.01 10.32
C LEU A 342 8.55 -5.05 11.43
N PRO A 343 9.27 -6.17 11.17
CA PRO A 343 9.68 -7.12 12.20
C PRO A 343 10.69 -6.52 13.19
N MET A 344 10.82 -7.13 14.36
CA MET A 344 11.63 -6.64 15.48
C MET A 344 13.08 -6.35 15.12
N ASN A 345 13.73 -7.17 14.28
CA ASN A 345 15.10 -6.95 13.83
C ASN A 345 15.26 -5.64 13.01
N LEU A 346 14.29 -5.31 12.16
CA LEU A 346 14.29 -4.06 11.39
C LEU A 346 13.97 -2.86 12.27
N VAL A 347 13.06 -3.00 13.25
CA VAL A 347 12.81 -1.95 14.25
C VAL A 347 14.05 -1.69 15.11
N GLN A 348 14.77 -2.73 15.50
CA GLN A 348 16.04 -2.60 16.23
C GLN A 348 17.09 -1.85 15.42
N ALA A 349 17.27 -2.23 14.16
CA ALA A 349 18.19 -1.54 13.25
C ALA A 349 17.81 -0.06 13.09
N ALA A 350 16.52 0.23 12.90
CA ALA A 350 16.03 1.60 12.80
C ALA A 350 16.26 2.39 14.10
N SER A 351 15.96 1.81 15.26
CA SER A 351 16.20 2.42 16.57
C SER A 351 17.68 2.78 16.79
N ALA A 352 18.60 1.91 16.36
CA ALA A 352 20.03 2.19 16.42
C ALA A 352 20.46 3.37 15.53
N VAL A 353 19.74 3.62 14.43
CA VAL A 353 19.94 4.80 13.58
C VAL A 353 19.36 6.04 14.24
N ILE A 354 18.18 5.96 14.85
CA ILE A 354 17.54 7.09 15.55
C ILE A 354 18.45 7.65 16.65
N ALA A 355 19.16 6.78 17.37
CA ALA A 355 20.12 7.18 18.40
C ALA A 355 21.33 7.98 17.86
N LYS A 356 21.56 7.98 16.54
CA LYS A 356 22.65 8.73 15.87
C LYS A 356 22.19 10.07 15.31
N ILE A 357 20.89 10.38 15.34
CA ILE A 357 20.37 11.65 14.82
C ILE A 357 20.78 12.79 15.78
N PRO A 358 21.36 13.89 15.30
CA PRO A 358 21.65 15.07 16.14
C PRO A 358 20.40 15.58 16.87
N GLY A 359 20.48 15.80 18.18
CA GLY A 359 19.31 16.23 18.97
C GLY A 359 18.25 15.14 19.18
N THR A 360 18.60 13.87 18.97
CA THR A 360 17.71 12.73 19.16
C THR A 360 17.09 12.65 20.56
N VAL A 361 15.86 12.15 20.62
CA VAL A 361 15.19 11.75 21.87
C VAL A 361 15.66 10.40 22.42
N GLY A 362 16.64 9.76 21.77
CA GLY A 362 17.22 8.48 22.17
C GLY A 362 16.64 7.28 21.41
N ALA A 363 17.20 6.10 21.69
CA ALA A 363 16.74 4.84 21.12
C ALA A 363 15.34 4.45 21.63
N VAL A 364 14.61 3.69 20.82
CA VAL A 364 13.30 3.13 21.18
C VAL A 364 13.45 2.05 22.25
N ASP A 365 12.64 2.15 23.30
CA ASP A 365 12.37 1.04 24.21
C ASP A 365 11.39 0.06 23.54
N LEU A 366 11.93 -1.06 23.02
CA LEU A 366 11.14 -2.05 22.29
C LEU A 366 10.03 -2.68 23.13
N ASN A 367 10.13 -2.69 24.47
CA ASN A 367 9.08 -3.21 25.33
C ASN A 367 7.87 -2.26 25.43
N LYS A 368 8.04 -0.99 25.04
CA LYS A 368 6.98 0.02 24.96
C LYS A 368 6.60 0.37 23.52
N CYS A 369 7.24 -0.27 22.54
CA CYS A 369 7.00 -0.03 21.15
C CYS A 369 5.72 -0.72 20.71
N ASN A 370 4.67 0.05 20.42
CA ASN A 370 3.38 -0.46 19.96
C ASN A 370 3.45 -0.93 18.50
N ASN A 371 4.13 -2.04 18.23
CA ASN A 371 4.23 -2.66 16.90
C ASN A 371 3.53 -4.04 16.91
N PRO A 372 2.70 -4.39 15.90
CA PRO A 372 1.95 -5.64 15.90
C PRO A 372 2.78 -6.91 15.62
N THR A 373 4.07 -6.79 15.31
CA THR A 373 4.93 -7.95 14.97
C THR A 373 5.63 -8.59 16.16
N PHE A 374 5.69 -7.91 17.30
CA PHE A 374 6.32 -8.40 18.52
C PHE A 374 5.65 -7.79 19.76
N LYS A 375 5.83 -8.44 20.90
CA LYS A 375 5.42 -7.93 22.21
C LYS A 375 6.62 -7.82 23.15
N ALA A 376 6.43 -7.16 24.28
CA ALA A 376 7.46 -7.07 25.31
C ALA A 376 8.00 -8.47 25.68
N GLY A 377 9.32 -8.61 25.71
CA GLY A 377 10.02 -9.87 25.99
C GLY A 377 10.24 -10.81 24.78
N ASP A 378 9.73 -10.48 23.58
CA ASP A 378 10.06 -11.23 22.37
C ASP A 378 11.54 -11.04 21.96
N SER A 379 12.05 -11.91 21.08
CA SER A 379 13.41 -11.80 20.53
C SER A 379 13.37 -11.47 19.04
N PRO A 380 14.49 -10.97 18.45
CA PRO A 380 14.54 -10.62 17.02
C PRO A 380 14.31 -11.78 16.05
N SER A 381 14.47 -13.03 16.52
CA SER A 381 14.14 -14.23 15.74
C SER A 381 12.65 -14.62 15.84
N SER A 382 11.90 -14.00 16.74
CA SER A 382 10.45 -14.13 16.86
C SER A 382 9.77 -13.10 15.97
N ASN A 383 8.84 -13.55 15.13
CA ASN A 383 7.94 -12.68 14.38
C ASN A 383 6.52 -13.22 14.49
N GLN A 384 5.69 -12.51 15.27
CA GLN A 384 4.31 -12.92 15.56
C GLN A 384 3.47 -13.01 14.28
N LEU A 385 3.65 -12.07 13.35
CA LEU A 385 2.93 -12.09 12.07
C LEU A 385 3.32 -13.28 11.21
N ALA A 386 4.61 -13.64 11.18
CA ALA A 386 5.07 -14.80 10.44
C ALA A 386 4.62 -16.12 11.09
N SER A 387 4.52 -16.18 12.42
CA SER A 387 4.04 -17.36 13.13
C SER A 387 2.54 -17.62 12.91
N THR A 388 1.75 -16.57 12.71
CA THR A 388 0.29 -16.63 12.53
C THR A 388 -0.14 -16.47 11.07
N ALA A 389 0.80 -16.28 10.14
CA ALA A 389 0.51 -16.13 8.72
C ALA A 389 -0.17 -17.40 8.18
N PRO A 390 -1.37 -17.26 7.56
CA PRO A 390 -2.13 -18.39 7.06
C PRO A 390 -1.39 -19.05 5.88
N GLN A 391 -1.57 -20.35 5.71
CA GLN A 391 -1.16 -21.03 4.48
C GLN A 391 -1.98 -20.48 3.29
N PRO A 392 -1.40 -20.38 2.08
CA PRO A 392 -2.18 -20.03 0.90
C PRO A 392 -3.29 -21.07 0.67
N ALA A 393 -4.37 -20.64 0.03
CA ALA A 393 -5.46 -21.55 -0.30
C ALA A 393 -4.97 -22.70 -1.18
N ALA A 394 -5.51 -23.91 -0.99
CA ALA A 394 -5.13 -25.07 -1.81
C ALA A 394 -5.37 -24.85 -3.31
N CYS A 395 -6.43 -24.09 -3.65
CA CYS A 395 -6.71 -23.72 -5.04
C CYS A 395 -5.68 -22.76 -5.64
N ASP A 396 -4.84 -22.09 -4.84
CA ASP A 396 -3.74 -21.21 -5.31
C ASP A 396 -2.45 -21.98 -5.59
N LYS A 397 -2.41 -23.28 -5.32
CA LYS A 397 -1.32 -24.13 -5.80
C LYS A 397 -1.36 -24.20 -7.32
N GLN A 398 -0.21 -24.08 -7.97
CA GLN A 398 -0.07 -24.24 -9.40
C GLN A 398 -0.65 -25.59 -9.85
N GLY A 399 -1.52 -25.54 -10.85
CA GLY A 399 -2.30 -26.69 -11.28
C GLY A 399 -3.60 -26.26 -11.95
N PRO A 400 -4.51 -27.20 -12.24
CA PRO A 400 -5.73 -26.95 -13.04
C PRO A 400 -6.81 -26.17 -12.29
N THR A 401 -6.71 -26.07 -10.96
CA THR A 401 -7.71 -25.39 -10.13
C THR A 401 -7.31 -23.94 -9.88
N GLN A 402 -8.29 -23.03 -9.92
CA GLN A 402 -8.09 -21.61 -9.65
C GLN A 402 -9.10 -21.07 -8.64
N CYS A 403 -8.62 -20.36 -7.62
CA CYS A 403 -9.47 -19.67 -6.66
C CYS A 403 -10.20 -18.52 -7.37
N THR A 404 -11.45 -18.30 -6.98
CA THR A 404 -12.32 -17.26 -7.56
C THR A 404 -12.32 -15.95 -6.76
N SER A 405 -11.74 -15.95 -5.55
CA SER A 405 -11.68 -14.79 -4.68
C SER A 405 -10.99 -13.61 -5.36
N GLY A 406 -11.54 -12.41 -5.17
CA GLY A 406 -10.90 -11.18 -5.61
C GLY A 406 -9.59 -10.91 -4.85
N THR A 407 -8.83 -9.93 -5.34
CA THR A 407 -7.49 -9.57 -4.87
C THR A 407 -7.38 -8.06 -4.69
N GLY A 408 -6.39 -7.60 -3.94
CA GLY A 408 -6.11 -6.16 -3.82
C GLY A 408 -7.31 -5.32 -3.39
N GLY A 409 -7.52 -4.18 -4.03
CA GLY A 409 -8.69 -3.34 -3.75
C GLY A 409 -10.01 -3.92 -4.29
N ALA A 410 -9.97 -4.98 -5.10
CA ALA A 410 -11.15 -5.56 -5.75
C ALA A 410 -11.48 -6.95 -5.17
N GLN A 411 -12.20 -6.95 -4.05
CA GLN A 411 -12.56 -8.16 -3.30
C GLN A 411 -13.70 -9.00 -3.92
N GLN A 412 -14.33 -8.51 -5.00
CA GLN A 412 -15.41 -9.22 -5.69
C GLN A 412 -14.88 -10.48 -6.38
N ALA A 413 -15.62 -11.58 -6.32
CA ALA A 413 -15.20 -12.84 -6.92
C ALA A 413 -15.33 -12.82 -8.45
N THR A 414 -14.37 -13.46 -9.14
CA THR A 414 -14.45 -13.78 -10.56
C THR A 414 -14.77 -15.28 -10.69
N ALA A 415 -15.95 -15.58 -11.21
CA ALA A 415 -16.34 -16.97 -11.51
C ALA A 415 -15.48 -17.53 -12.66
N GLY A 416 -15.28 -18.84 -12.69
CA GLY A 416 -14.62 -19.49 -13.82
C GLY A 416 -15.36 -19.20 -15.12
N THR A 417 -14.66 -18.70 -16.12
CA THR A 417 -15.23 -18.36 -17.44
C THR A 417 -15.01 -19.47 -18.48
N GLY A 418 -14.46 -20.61 -18.05
CA GLY A 418 -14.08 -21.75 -18.90
C GLY A 418 -12.58 -21.79 -19.18
N SER A 419 -12.07 -22.90 -19.71
CA SER A 419 -10.69 -22.99 -20.21
C SER A 419 -10.67 -22.55 -21.67
N GLY A 420 -9.90 -21.51 -22.02
CA GLY A 420 -9.65 -21.17 -23.43
C GLY A 420 -9.02 -22.38 -24.12
N ALA A 421 -9.71 -22.96 -25.11
CA ALA A 421 -9.23 -24.15 -25.80
C ALA A 421 -7.91 -23.83 -26.52
N VAL A 422 -6.80 -24.41 -26.06
CA VAL A 422 -5.58 -24.53 -26.85
C VAL A 422 -5.86 -25.62 -27.88
N ASN A 423 -6.33 -25.22 -29.08
CA ASN A 423 -6.51 -26.16 -30.19
C ASN A 423 -5.14 -26.70 -30.60
N ASN A 424 -4.77 -27.85 -30.05
CA ASN A 424 -3.61 -28.60 -30.46
C ASN A 424 -4.04 -30.00 -30.89
N SER A 425 -4.48 -30.15 -32.13
CA SER A 425 -4.54 -31.46 -32.81
C SER A 425 -4.92 -31.32 -34.28
N GLY A 426 -3.89 -31.31 -35.14
CA GLY A 426 -3.98 -31.98 -36.43
C GLY A 426 -3.94 -33.49 -36.20
N GLY A 427 -4.87 -34.24 -36.80
CA GLY A 427 -4.98 -35.68 -36.61
C GLY A 427 -6.13 -36.29 -37.39
N THR A 428 -5.85 -36.57 -38.66
CA THR A 428 -6.43 -37.53 -39.62
C THR A 428 -7.76 -38.22 -39.27
N ALA A 429 -8.77 -37.95 -40.10
CA ALA A 429 -10.03 -38.69 -40.16
C ALA A 429 -9.84 -40.10 -40.74
N THR A 430 -10.46 -41.11 -40.11
CA THR A 430 -10.79 -42.39 -40.76
C THR A 430 -12.20 -42.81 -40.37
N SER A 431 -12.98 -43.13 -41.41
CA SER A 431 -14.37 -43.59 -41.38
C SER A 431 -14.45 -45.10 -41.16
N GLY A 432 -15.48 -45.54 -40.44
CA GLY A 432 -15.82 -46.97 -40.29
C GLY A 432 -17.24 -47.14 -39.77
N THR A 433 -18.08 -47.78 -40.58
CA THR A 433 -19.54 -47.89 -40.44
C THR A 433 -19.94 -49.30 -39.94
N ALA A 434 -20.92 -49.31 -39.02
CA ALA A 434 -21.99 -50.30 -38.75
C ALA A 434 -21.72 -51.79 -38.41
N GLY A 435 -22.45 -52.23 -37.37
CA GLY A 435 -22.86 -53.63 -37.12
C GLY A 435 -23.67 -53.72 -35.82
N GLY A 436 -24.98 -54.01 -35.89
CA GLY A 436 -25.93 -53.90 -34.77
C GLY A 436 -26.42 -55.22 -34.14
N THR A 437 -27.55 -55.10 -33.41
CA THR A 437 -28.43 -56.12 -32.76
C THR A 437 -28.00 -56.61 -31.36
N THR A 438 -28.82 -56.79 -30.31
CA THR A 438 -30.30 -56.78 -30.05
C THR A 438 -30.60 -56.87 -28.53
N GLY A 439 -31.80 -56.42 -28.08
CA GLY A 439 -32.50 -56.82 -26.82
C GLY A 439 -32.74 -55.69 -25.79
N ALA A 440 -33.92 -55.01 -25.75
CA ALA A 440 -35.13 -55.28 -24.93
C ALA A 440 -34.88 -55.32 -23.39
N THR A 441 -35.58 -54.65 -22.46
CA THR A 441 -36.87 -53.94 -22.39
C THR A 441 -36.95 -53.14 -21.06
N GLY A 442 -37.59 -51.96 -21.04
CA GLY A 442 -38.40 -51.45 -19.92
C GLY A 442 -37.74 -50.59 -18.82
N GLY A 443 -38.14 -49.30 -18.72
CA GLY A 443 -37.96 -48.47 -17.52
C GLY A 443 -37.88 -46.97 -17.79
N THR A 444 -39.01 -46.28 -17.73
CA THR A 444 -39.16 -44.82 -17.83
C THR A 444 -38.59 -44.11 -16.59
N THR A 445 -37.50 -43.34 -16.75
CA THR A 445 -37.14 -42.22 -15.87
C THR A 445 -36.46 -41.12 -16.68
N SER A 446 -37.07 -39.93 -16.68
CA SER A 446 -36.53 -38.72 -17.29
C SER A 446 -35.32 -38.21 -16.51
N GLY A 447 -34.12 -38.46 -17.03
CA GLY A 447 -32.88 -37.83 -16.57
C GLY A 447 -32.35 -36.92 -17.67
N GLY A 448 -32.66 -35.62 -17.58
CA GLY A 448 -32.09 -34.62 -18.49
C GLY A 448 -30.58 -34.50 -18.26
N THR A 449 -29.79 -34.96 -19.21
CA THR A 449 -28.36 -34.64 -19.30
C THR A 449 -28.22 -33.13 -19.48
N SER A 450 -27.71 -32.46 -18.44
CA SER A 450 -27.23 -31.07 -18.53
C SER A 450 -26.06 -31.05 -19.52
N SER A 451 -26.30 -30.53 -20.72
CA SER A 451 -25.24 -30.18 -21.65
C SER A 451 -24.53 -28.92 -21.14
N THR A 452 -23.21 -28.99 -21.05
CA THR A 452 -22.35 -27.83 -20.75
C THR A 452 -22.54 -26.76 -21.84
N PRO A 453 -22.79 -25.49 -21.49
CA PRO A 453 -22.99 -24.43 -22.46
C PRO A 453 -21.71 -24.20 -23.29
N VAL A 454 -21.89 -24.14 -24.60
CA VAL A 454 -20.82 -23.88 -25.57
C VAL A 454 -20.95 -22.43 -26.04
N TYR A 455 -19.84 -21.69 -25.98
CA TYR A 455 -19.78 -20.28 -26.38
C TYR A 455 -18.90 -20.11 -27.63
N ASP A 456 -19.21 -19.12 -28.47
CA ASP A 456 -18.40 -18.75 -29.62
C ASP A 456 -17.18 -17.89 -29.21
N ALA A 457 -16.32 -17.59 -30.19
CA ALA A 457 -15.11 -16.78 -30.02
C ALA A 457 -15.38 -15.34 -29.51
N ASN A 458 -16.64 -14.90 -29.51
CA ASN A 458 -17.08 -13.58 -29.05
C ASN A 458 -17.84 -13.66 -27.71
N GLY A 459 -17.98 -14.85 -27.12
CA GLY A 459 -18.65 -15.07 -25.83
C GLY A 459 -20.18 -15.21 -25.91
N ASN A 460 -20.75 -15.42 -27.10
CA ASN A 460 -22.18 -15.68 -27.25
C ASN A 460 -22.49 -17.17 -27.09
N LEU A 461 -23.64 -17.51 -26.50
CA LEU A 461 -24.08 -18.89 -26.30
C LEU A 461 -24.51 -19.52 -27.64
N VAL A 462 -23.85 -20.60 -28.03
CA VAL A 462 -24.07 -21.34 -29.28
C VAL A 462 -24.98 -22.56 -29.04
N SER A 463 -24.82 -23.25 -27.91
CA SER A 463 -25.68 -24.39 -27.53
C SER A 463 -25.64 -24.67 -26.03
N GLY A 464 -26.71 -25.29 -25.50
CA GLY A 464 -26.93 -25.51 -24.06
C GLY A 464 -27.95 -24.53 -23.47
N ALA A 465 -28.73 -24.98 -22.49
CA ALA A 465 -29.69 -24.10 -21.81
C ALA A 465 -28.97 -23.36 -20.68
N ALA A 466 -28.90 -22.03 -20.75
CA ALA A 466 -28.52 -21.21 -19.61
C ALA A 466 -29.58 -21.40 -18.51
N ALA A 467 -29.15 -21.73 -17.29
CA ALA A 467 -30.04 -21.85 -16.15
C ALA A 467 -30.81 -20.53 -15.95
N GLY A 468 -32.13 -20.61 -16.12
CA GLY A 468 -33.03 -19.46 -16.04
C GLY A 468 -33.03 -18.85 -14.65
N GLY A 469 -32.65 -17.58 -14.59
CA GLY A 469 -32.99 -16.65 -13.51
C GLY A 469 -33.67 -15.45 -14.13
N SER A 470 -34.98 -15.37 -13.94
CA SER A 470 -35.90 -14.35 -14.42
C SER A 470 -35.38 -12.92 -14.29
N GLY A 471 -35.53 -12.15 -15.35
CA GLY A 471 -35.31 -10.70 -15.34
C GLY A 471 -36.19 -10.00 -14.31
N GLN A 472 -35.54 -9.25 -13.44
CA GLN A 472 -36.11 -8.03 -12.87
C GLN A 472 -35.15 -6.89 -13.19
N SER A 473 -35.65 -5.89 -13.88
CA SER A 473 -35.01 -4.60 -14.08
C SER A 473 -34.59 -4.04 -12.72
N ALA A 474 -33.29 -3.83 -12.52
CA ALA A 474 -32.78 -3.11 -11.37
C ALA A 474 -33.21 -1.63 -11.48
N VAL A 475 -34.26 -1.27 -10.78
CA VAL A 475 -34.65 0.13 -10.57
C VAL A 475 -33.77 0.67 -9.45
N SER A 476 -32.90 1.64 -9.76
CA SER A 476 -32.13 2.36 -8.76
C SER A 476 -33.09 3.23 -7.92
N SER A 477 -33.30 2.87 -6.66
CA SER A 477 -33.86 3.78 -5.67
C SER A 477 -32.69 4.45 -4.94
N PRO A 478 -32.61 5.80 -4.89
CA PRO A 478 -31.57 6.47 -4.13
C PRO A 478 -31.75 6.13 -2.65
N PHE A 479 -30.70 5.60 -2.02
CA PHE A 479 -30.67 5.49 -0.57
C PHE A 479 -30.40 6.89 -0.01
N THR A 480 -31.33 7.41 0.78
CA THR A 480 -31.05 8.55 1.64
C THR A 480 -30.28 8.01 2.84
N LEU A 481 -29.02 8.44 2.99
CA LEU A 481 -28.31 8.32 4.25
C LEU A 481 -29.19 8.92 5.35
N ALA A 482 -29.42 8.19 6.44
CA ALA A 482 -29.88 8.81 7.66
C ALA A 482 -28.86 9.92 7.98
N SER A 483 -29.31 11.16 8.09
CA SER A 483 -28.45 12.22 8.60
C SER A 483 -28.11 11.85 10.03
N ASP A 484 -26.91 11.35 10.28
CA ASP A 484 -26.37 11.33 11.62
C ASP A 484 -26.46 12.78 12.13
N GLY A 485 -27.20 12.96 13.22
CA GLY A 485 -27.35 14.27 13.86
C GLY A 485 -25.99 14.85 14.24
N TRP A 486 -26.00 16.09 14.73
CA TRP A 486 -24.75 16.75 15.06
C TRP A 486 -23.91 15.92 16.05
N GLY A 487 -22.66 15.66 15.68
CA GLY A 487 -21.68 15.04 16.56
C GLY A 487 -21.22 16.02 17.66
N ALA A 488 -20.56 15.48 18.69
CA ALA A 488 -20.05 16.27 19.81
C ALA A 488 -19.15 17.44 19.38
N GLU A 489 -18.36 17.26 18.31
CA GLU A 489 -17.49 18.31 17.75
C GLU A 489 -18.29 19.47 17.13
N GLN A 490 -19.43 19.18 16.49
CA GLN A 490 -20.30 20.20 15.88
C GLN A 490 -21.07 20.98 16.95
N TYR A 491 -21.49 20.30 18.04
CA TYR A 491 -22.04 20.97 19.21
C TYR A 491 -21.02 21.87 19.91
N LEU A 492 -19.75 21.44 20.01
CA LEU A 492 -18.66 22.26 20.57
C LEU A 492 -18.37 23.49 19.71
N MET A 493 -18.34 23.33 18.38
CA MET A 493 -18.18 24.46 17.44
C MET A 493 -19.32 25.47 17.55
N LEU A 494 -20.56 25.00 17.67
CA LEU A 494 -21.71 25.87 17.89
C LEU A 494 -21.64 26.58 19.24
N ALA A 495 -21.32 25.87 20.32
CA ALA A 495 -21.16 26.47 21.63
C ALA A 495 -20.07 27.56 21.64
N ALA A 496 -18.94 27.31 20.97
CA ALA A 496 -17.87 28.30 20.80
C ALA A 496 -18.35 29.53 19.99
N GLY A 497 -19.10 29.33 18.90
CA GLY A 497 -19.67 30.41 18.10
C GLY A 497 -20.68 31.27 18.89
N VAL A 498 -21.53 30.63 19.69
CA VAL A 498 -22.49 31.33 20.57
C VAL A 498 -21.77 32.14 21.66
N LEU A 499 -20.73 31.57 22.28
CA LEU A 499 -19.93 32.27 23.29
C LEU A 499 -19.20 33.48 22.70
N LEU A 500 -18.67 33.36 21.47
CA LEU A 500 -18.01 34.46 20.79
C LEU A 500 -19.00 35.60 20.47
N LEU A 501 -20.19 35.26 19.96
CA LEU A 501 -21.26 36.22 19.71
C LEU A 501 -21.72 36.91 21.01
N ALA A 502 -21.86 36.15 22.10
CA ALA A 502 -22.21 36.70 23.40
C ALA A 502 -21.15 37.69 23.90
N ALA A 503 -19.86 37.37 23.74
CA ALA A 503 -18.75 38.26 24.13
C ALA A 503 -18.72 39.57 23.34
N VAL A 504 -19.18 39.57 22.08
CA VAL A 504 -19.25 40.78 21.24
C VAL A 504 -20.52 41.62 21.53
N ILE A 505 -21.65 40.97 21.79
CA ILE A 505 -22.96 41.65 21.90
C ILE A 505 -23.27 42.12 23.34
N LEU A 506 -22.83 41.39 24.36
CA LEU A 506 -23.13 41.72 25.76
C LEU A 506 -22.51 43.05 26.24
N PRO A 507 -21.25 43.39 25.92
CA PRO A 507 -20.66 44.65 26.39
C PRO A 507 -21.41 45.91 25.92
N PRO A 508 -21.74 46.10 24.62
CA PRO A 508 -22.45 47.30 24.18
C PRO A 508 -23.90 47.36 24.69
N THR A 509 -24.57 46.22 24.89
CA THR A 509 -25.97 46.20 25.38
C THR A 509 -26.07 46.51 26.87
N LEU A 510 -25.14 46.01 27.70
CA LEU A 510 -25.06 46.34 29.13
C LEU A 510 -24.67 47.80 29.37
N ILE A 511 -23.78 48.36 28.55
CA ILE A 511 -23.40 49.78 28.59
C ILE A 511 -24.58 50.68 28.20
N ARG A 512 -25.38 50.28 27.21
CA ARG A 512 -26.57 51.05 26.77
C ARG A 512 -27.70 51.00 27.81
N ARG A 513 -27.85 49.90 28.55
CA ARG A 513 -28.82 49.77 29.65
C ARG A 513 -28.49 50.62 30.87
N ARG A 514 -27.19 50.84 31.18
CA ARG A 514 -26.77 51.74 32.27
C ARG A 514 -26.98 53.23 31.98
N ARG A 515 -27.17 53.62 30.71
CA ARG A 515 -27.44 55.03 30.32
C ARG A 515 -28.92 55.42 30.36
N HIS A 516 -29.84 54.48 30.56
CA HIS A 516 -31.28 54.75 30.71
C HIS A 516 -31.78 54.49 32.15
N HIS A 517 -31.16 55.16 33.13
CA HIS A 517 -31.82 55.42 34.40
C HIS A 517 -32.22 56.90 34.46
N PRO A 518 -33.46 57.26 34.06
CA PRO A 518 -33.98 58.59 34.26
C PRO A 518 -34.56 58.72 35.67
N GLY A 519 -33.99 59.64 36.45
CA GLY A 519 -34.66 60.25 37.60
C GLY A 519 -34.10 59.84 38.97
N THR A 520 -33.55 60.81 39.71
CA THR A 520 -34.39 61.61 40.61
C THR A 520 -33.74 62.97 40.87
N ARG A 521 -34.55 64.02 40.66
CA ARG A 521 -34.33 65.40 41.07
C ARG A 521 -34.09 65.49 42.58
N ARG A 522 -33.12 66.31 43.00
CA ARG A 522 -33.34 67.52 43.80
C ARG A 522 -32.09 68.36 43.83
#